data_AF-A0A2N5SXT4-F1
#
_entry.id   AF-A0A2N5SXT4-F1
#
_cell.length_a   1.000
_cell.length_b   1.000
_cell.length_c   1.000
_cell.angle_alpha   90.00
_cell.angle_beta   90.00
_cell.angle_gamma   90.00
#
_symmetry.space_group_name_H-M   'P 1'
#
loop_
_entity.id
_entity.type
_entity.pdbx_description
1 polymer ?
#
loop_
_entity_poly.entity_id
_entity_poly.type
_entity_poly.pdbx_seq_one_letter_code
_entity_poly.pdbx_strand_id
1 'polypeptide(L)'
;MVREDELGDGLGGHGKRRVSTNHHIAAMRSIRAPSILSARTSPVPFTISQHRRLLRAAPFTQTTRLLRVPARDGPVEANSLLAAGRFARARSFVNRHRSLRIIVIGLGSVGVITASCVVCLLGLLAYDATTYSERNIKRVPVQPLALNPTRGGPKNLKIADYLVGDHDDPEFEKLCDKPKLVIIGGGWGAMGLINSLELDSYHVVLIAPENYNLFTPLLPSATVGTVETRSLIEPLRKLVARVKGHYLQAFAVDVDFGERLVEVKGREKDDEPFYVPYDKLVVSVGSVSNAHGVPGLKYSSQLKTIDDAREIRQKIINNLERASLPSISQEERKRLLSFVVCGGGPTGVEFASELYDMIHEDVLKYFPKLLTNEVSIHLIQSRDHILNTYSEKISQYAENRFSRAEIDTILSET
;
A
#
# COMPACT_ATOMS: atom_id res chain seq x y z
N MET A 1 -15.80 -35.14 39.10
CA MET A 1 -15.75 -36.35 39.96
C MET A 1 -15.88 -37.58 39.07
N VAL A 2 -14.78 -37.98 38.43
CA VAL A 2 -14.57 -39.28 37.78
C VAL A 2 -13.11 -39.64 38.04
N ARG A 3 -12.90 -40.90 38.38
CA ARG A 3 -11.82 -41.50 39.17
C ARG A 3 -10.43 -41.42 38.54
N GLU A 4 -9.46 -41.10 39.38
CA GLU A 4 -8.07 -41.58 39.29
C GLU A 4 -8.03 -43.06 39.65
N ASP A 5 -7.20 -43.82 38.95
CA ASP A 5 -6.28 -44.86 39.44
C ASP A 5 -5.98 -45.83 38.29
N GLU A 6 -4.74 -45.80 37.79
CA GLU A 6 -3.82 -46.94 37.82
C GLU A 6 -2.60 -46.71 36.91
N LEU A 7 -1.45 -47.17 37.43
CA LEU A 7 -0.12 -47.37 36.81
C LEU A 7 0.76 -46.10 36.72
N GLY A 8 1.85 -45.97 37.47
CA GLY A 8 2.72 -46.98 38.08
C GLY A 8 4.14 -46.80 37.55
N ASP A 9 5.04 -46.46 38.46
CA ASP A 9 6.47 -46.14 38.30
C ASP A 9 7.29 -47.07 37.41
N GLY A 10 8.37 -46.51 36.82
CA GLY A 10 9.57 -47.29 36.57
C GLY A 10 10.57 -46.73 35.54
N LEU A 11 11.61 -46.05 36.05
CA LEU A 11 13.00 -46.03 35.54
C LEU A 11 13.24 -45.37 34.16
N GLY A 12 14.18 -44.46 33.91
CA GLY A 12 15.36 -43.99 34.62
C GLY A 12 16.36 -43.45 33.56
N GLY A 13 17.14 -42.43 33.93
CA GLY A 13 18.50 -42.26 33.39
C GLY A 13 18.74 -41.44 32.11
N HIS A 14 19.36 -40.28 32.33
CA HIS A 14 20.37 -39.61 31.47
C HIS A 14 19.99 -38.92 30.16
N GLY A 15 20.26 -37.60 30.14
CA GLY A 15 20.58 -36.88 28.91
C GLY A 15 20.37 -35.37 28.95
N LYS A 16 21.00 -34.64 29.87
CA LYS A 16 21.11 -33.18 29.77
C LYS A 16 21.88 -32.83 28.48
N ARG A 17 21.16 -32.49 27.41
CA ARG A 17 21.71 -31.73 26.27
C ARG A 17 21.15 -30.32 26.32
N ARG A 18 22.00 -29.40 26.78
CA ARG A 18 21.83 -27.95 26.59
C ARG A 18 21.73 -27.69 25.08
N VAL A 19 20.55 -27.31 24.62
CA VAL A 19 20.39 -26.66 23.32
C VAL A 19 20.65 -25.17 23.55
N SER A 20 21.80 -24.72 23.06
CA SER A 20 22.20 -23.32 22.97
C SER A 20 21.29 -22.61 21.97
N THR A 21 20.26 -21.92 22.44
CA THR A 21 19.48 -20.98 21.64
C THR A 21 20.26 -19.68 21.51
N ASN A 22 21.10 -19.58 20.48
CA ASN A 22 21.63 -18.30 20.01
C ASN A 22 20.44 -17.47 19.49
N HIS A 23 19.94 -16.61 20.38
CA HIS A 23 18.97 -15.58 20.06
C HIS A 23 19.68 -14.52 19.21
N HIS A 24 19.47 -14.56 17.89
CA HIS A 24 19.69 -13.38 17.07
C HIS A 24 18.56 -12.38 17.36
N ILE A 25 18.81 -11.55 18.37
CA ILE A 25 18.09 -10.32 18.63
C ILE A 25 18.34 -9.41 17.42
N ALA A 26 17.37 -9.34 16.51
CA ALA A 26 17.32 -8.30 15.50
C ALA A 26 17.05 -6.98 16.22
N ALA A 27 18.13 -6.26 16.52
CA ALA A 27 18.08 -4.96 17.15
C ALA A 27 17.29 -3.98 16.29
N MET A 28 16.16 -3.52 16.84
CA MET A 28 15.37 -2.38 16.41
C MET A 28 16.27 -1.13 16.37
N ARG A 29 16.85 -0.81 15.21
CA ARG A 29 17.45 0.50 14.96
C ARG A 29 16.36 1.46 14.53
N SER A 30 16.05 2.39 15.45
CA SER A 30 15.31 3.63 15.24
C SER A 30 15.48 4.18 13.82
N ILE A 31 14.44 4.11 13.00
CA ILE A 31 14.31 4.94 11.80
C ILE A 31 13.90 6.33 12.28
N ARG A 32 14.88 7.22 12.45
CA ARG A 32 14.61 8.65 12.57
C ARG A 32 14.17 9.17 11.20
N ALA A 33 12.99 9.78 11.15
CA ALA A 33 12.59 10.64 10.03
C ALA A 33 13.64 11.76 9.83
N PRO A 34 14.05 12.09 8.60
CA PRO A 34 14.90 13.25 8.38
C PRO A 34 14.08 14.53 8.53
N SER A 35 14.37 15.27 9.59
CA SER A 35 13.98 16.66 9.77
C SER A 35 14.56 17.53 8.67
N ILE A 36 13.70 18.25 7.96
CA ILE A 36 14.02 19.31 7.02
C ILE A 36 14.62 20.49 7.79
N LEU A 37 15.91 20.77 7.61
CA LEU A 37 16.45 22.10 7.89
C LEU A 37 17.68 22.42 7.01
N SER A 38 17.48 23.41 6.13
CA SER A 38 18.42 24.47 5.73
C SER A 38 19.91 24.13 5.64
N ALA A 39 20.40 23.88 4.42
CA ALA A 39 21.81 24.04 4.09
C ALA A 39 21.98 25.24 3.14
N ARG A 40 22.53 26.33 3.69
CA ARG A 40 23.13 27.44 2.93
C ARG A 40 24.24 26.89 2.04
N THR A 41 24.17 27.13 0.75
CA THR A 41 25.29 26.94 -0.18
C THR A 41 25.71 28.30 -0.74
N SER A 42 26.92 28.72 -0.40
CA SER A 42 27.67 29.81 -1.03
C SER A 42 28.25 29.34 -2.38
N PRO A 43 28.31 30.19 -3.41
CA PRO A 43 28.77 29.78 -4.74
C PRO A 43 30.30 29.87 -4.85
N VAL A 44 30.92 28.83 -5.40
CA VAL A 44 32.32 28.82 -5.87
C VAL A 44 32.28 28.75 -7.40
N PRO A 45 33.06 29.58 -8.13
CA PRO A 45 32.89 29.78 -9.57
C PRO A 45 33.58 28.68 -10.37
N PHE A 46 32.91 28.13 -11.38
CA PHE A 46 33.48 27.15 -12.30
C PHE A 46 33.78 27.79 -13.66
N THR A 47 35.07 27.85 -13.99
CA THR A 47 35.62 28.41 -15.22
C THR A 47 35.60 27.36 -16.32
N ILE A 48 34.85 27.59 -17.40
CA ILE A 48 34.83 26.69 -18.57
C ILE A 48 35.97 27.09 -19.49
N SER A 49 37.11 26.41 -19.33
CA SER A 49 38.13 26.28 -20.37
C SER A 49 38.30 24.81 -20.69
N GLN A 50 38.43 24.50 -21.98
CA GLN A 50 38.64 23.18 -22.56
C GLN A 50 37.40 22.28 -22.66
N HIS A 51 36.65 22.44 -23.75
CA HIS A 51 36.20 21.37 -24.65
C HIS A 51 35.63 22.04 -25.92
N ARG A 52 36.54 22.61 -26.72
CA ARG A 52 36.24 23.30 -27.98
C ARG A 52 36.94 22.56 -29.12
N ARG A 53 36.51 21.33 -29.41
CA ARG A 53 36.87 20.56 -30.61
C ARG A 53 35.76 19.56 -30.89
N LEU A 54 34.93 19.92 -31.87
CA LEU A 54 33.94 19.15 -32.64
C LEU A 54 32.66 19.98 -32.73
N LEU A 55 32.64 20.87 -33.74
CA LEU A 55 31.49 21.44 -34.45
C LEU A 55 32.05 22.60 -35.30
N ARG A 56 32.72 22.25 -36.41
CA ARG A 56 33.02 23.17 -37.51
C ARG A 56 31.85 23.08 -38.49
N ALA A 57 30.90 24.00 -38.39
CA ALA A 57 29.97 24.34 -39.47
C ALA A 57 30.37 25.71 -40.02
N ALA A 58 30.43 25.80 -41.35
CA ALA A 58 31.03 26.89 -42.13
C ALA A 58 30.36 28.26 -41.91
N PRO A 59 31.09 29.38 -42.11
CA PRO A 59 30.59 30.72 -41.86
C PRO A 59 29.62 31.17 -42.97
N PHE A 60 28.41 31.56 -42.57
CA PHE A 60 27.43 32.19 -43.46
C PHE A 60 27.78 33.69 -43.59
N THR A 61 28.73 34.00 -44.47
CA THR A 61 28.97 35.38 -44.94
C THR A 61 27.83 35.77 -45.89
N GLN A 62 26.88 36.58 -45.41
CA GLN A 62 25.93 37.26 -46.29
C GLN A 62 26.69 38.33 -47.08
N THR A 63 27.02 37.98 -48.31
CA THR A 63 27.44 38.91 -49.36
C THR A 63 26.20 39.70 -49.76
N THR A 64 26.00 40.89 -49.19
CA THR A 64 24.95 41.82 -49.63
C THR A 64 25.34 42.38 -50.99
N ARG A 65 24.99 41.66 -52.05
CA ARG A 65 25.05 42.16 -53.42
C ARG A 65 24.02 43.29 -53.51
N LEU A 66 24.50 44.53 -53.58
CA LEU A 66 23.71 45.73 -53.89
C LEU A 66 23.00 45.53 -55.24
N LEU A 67 21.77 45.01 -55.20
CA LEU A 67 20.81 45.20 -56.28
C LEU A 67 20.39 46.66 -56.22
N ARG A 68 21.01 47.47 -57.09
CA ARG A 68 20.62 48.84 -57.40
C ARG A 68 19.24 48.80 -58.06
N VAL A 69 18.19 48.79 -57.24
CA VAL A 69 16.83 49.08 -57.70
C VAL A 69 16.80 50.57 -58.03
N PRO A 70 16.36 50.98 -59.24
CA PRO A 70 16.22 52.39 -59.54
C PRO A 70 15.16 52.98 -58.60
N ALA A 71 15.45 54.13 -58.01
CA ALA A 71 14.49 54.89 -57.22
C ALA A 71 13.22 55.07 -58.05
N ARG A 72 12.16 54.38 -57.65
CA ARG A 72 10.82 54.60 -58.19
C ARG A 72 10.16 55.53 -57.20
N ASP A 73 10.22 56.83 -57.50
CA ASP A 73 9.46 57.85 -56.81
C ASP A 73 7.98 57.47 -56.84
N GLY A 74 7.46 57.03 -55.69
CA GLY A 74 6.09 56.52 -55.56
C GLY A 74 5.68 56.44 -54.09
N PRO A 75 4.47 56.86 -53.72
CA PRO A 75 4.09 57.14 -52.33
C PRO A 75 3.70 55.85 -51.60
N VAL A 76 4.67 55.07 -51.12
CA VAL A 76 4.42 53.84 -50.33
C VAL A 76 4.97 53.91 -48.90
N GLU A 77 5.84 54.88 -48.60
CA GLU A 77 6.36 55.11 -47.23
C GLU A 77 5.31 55.66 -46.25
N ALA A 78 4.20 56.22 -46.74
CA ALA A 78 3.22 56.85 -45.87
C ALA A 78 2.50 55.85 -44.95
N ASN A 79 2.13 54.66 -45.44
CA ASN A 79 1.27 53.74 -44.68
C ASN A 79 2.00 52.90 -43.62
N SER A 80 3.25 52.51 -43.86
CA SER A 80 4.08 51.78 -42.88
C SER A 80 4.53 52.70 -41.73
N LEU A 81 4.89 53.95 -42.05
CA LEU A 81 5.20 54.99 -41.07
C LEU A 81 3.95 55.43 -40.28
N LEU A 82 2.78 55.47 -40.92
CA LEU A 82 1.50 55.73 -40.24
C LEU A 82 1.17 54.63 -39.23
N ALA A 83 1.37 53.35 -39.57
CA ALA A 83 1.15 52.25 -38.63
C ALA A 83 2.11 52.32 -37.44
N ALA A 84 3.42 52.47 -37.69
CA ALA A 84 4.43 52.63 -36.64
C ALA A 84 4.18 53.87 -35.75
N GLY A 85 3.78 54.98 -36.35
CA GLY A 85 3.41 56.22 -35.64
C GLY A 85 2.15 56.11 -34.79
N ARG A 86 1.16 55.32 -35.23
CA ARG A 86 -0.06 55.03 -34.45
C ARG A 86 0.26 54.18 -33.21
N PHE A 87 1.11 53.16 -33.34
CA PHE A 87 1.57 52.36 -32.20
C PHE A 87 2.45 53.16 -31.23
N ALA A 88 3.32 54.03 -31.75
CA ALA A 88 4.15 54.91 -30.91
C ALA A 88 3.32 55.94 -30.13
N ARG A 89 2.30 56.55 -30.75
CA ARG A 89 1.36 57.46 -30.07
C ARG A 89 0.55 56.74 -29.00
N ALA A 90 -0.03 55.58 -29.31
CA ALA A 90 -0.79 54.78 -28.35
C ALA A 90 0.07 54.38 -27.14
N ARG A 91 1.32 53.98 -27.36
CA ARG A 91 2.27 53.65 -26.29
C ARG A 91 2.62 54.86 -25.41
N SER A 92 2.81 56.03 -26.02
CA SER A 92 3.06 57.28 -25.29
C SER A 92 1.84 57.73 -24.46
N PHE A 93 0.63 57.47 -24.94
CA PHE A 93 -0.63 57.80 -24.27
C PHE A 93 -0.90 56.88 -23.08
N VAL A 94 -0.74 55.57 -23.25
CA VAL A 94 -0.87 54.57 -22.17
C VAL A 94 0.16 54.81 -21.06
N ASN A 95 1.39 55.20 -21.40
CA ASN A 95 2.44 55.49 -20.41
C ASN A 95 2.21 56.79 -19.63
N ARG A 96 1.39 57.71 -20.15
CA ARG A 96 1.07 59.00 -19.50
C ARG A 96 0.02 58.85 -18.40
N HIS A 97 -0.85 57.84 -18.49
CA HIS A 97 -1.91 57.57 -17.50
C HIS A 97 -1.60 56.31 -16.68
N ARG A 98 -1.29 56.50 -15.39
CA ARG A 98 -0.88 55.41 -14.47
C ARG A 98 -1.92 54.27 -14.40
N SER A 99 -3.20 54.59 -14.39
CA SER A 99 -4.31 53.62 -14.38
C SER A 99 -4.38 52.80 -15.67
N LEU A 100 -4.30 53.44 -16.84
CA LEU A 100 -4.28 52.76 -18.14
C LEU A 100 -3.07 51.84 -18.30
N ARG A 101 -1.89 52.27 -17.82
CA ARG A 101 -0.68 51.45 -17.83
C ARG A 101 -0.84 50.19 -16.99
N ILE A 102 -1.45 50.30 -15.81
CA ILE A 102 -1.75 49.15 -14.94
C ILE A 102 -2.73 48.20 -15.63
N ILE A 103 -3.78 48.71 -16.28
CA ILE A 103 -4.76 47.90 -17.01
C ILE A 103 -4.11 47.15 -18.18
N VAL A 104 -3.28 47.83 -18.98
CA VAL A 104 -2.62 47.21 -20.15
C VAL A 104 -1.58 46.17 -19.73
N ILE A 105 -0.80 46.44 -18.67
CA ILE A 105 0.13 45.44 -18.11
C ILE A 105 -0.64 44.27 -17.50
N GLY A 106 -1.76 44.53 -16.81
CA GLY A 106 -2.64 43.51 -16.27
C GLY A 106 -3.20 42.59 -17.35
N LEU A 107 -3.80 43.15 -18.40
CA LEU A 107 -4.32 42.38 -19.54
C LEU A 107 -3.20 41.61 -20.27
N GLY A 108 -2.02 42.21 -20.44
CA GLY A 108 -0.86 41.54 -21.01
C GLY A 108 -0.38 40.36 -20.16
N SER A 109 -0.35 40.52 -18.83
CA SER A 109 0.04 39.45 -17.90
C SER A 109 -0.96 38.30 -17.91
N VAL A 110 -2.27 38.58 -18.00
CA VAL A 110 -3.32 37.56 -18.16
C VAL A 110 -3.12 36.79 -19.47
N GLY A 111 -2.79 37.47 -20.57
CA GLY A 111 -2.49 36.81 -21.84
C GLY A 111 -1.29 35.86 -21.76
N VAL A 112 -0.21 36.28 -21.09
CA VAL A 112 1.00 35.45 -20.88
C VAL A 112 0.71 34.24 -19.98
N ILE A 113 -0.07 34.43 -18.91
CA ILE A 113 -0.46 33.34 -18.00
C ILE A 113 -1.33 32.33 -18.77
N THR A 114 -2.34 32.78 -19.50
CA THR A 114 -3.22 31.91 -20.28
C THR A 114 -2.43 31.13 -21.34
N ALA A 115 -1.54 31.79 -22.08
CA ALA A 115 -0.68 31.12 -23.05
C ALA A 115 0.24 30.08 -22.39
N SER A 116 0.81 30.40 -21.22
CA SER A 116 1.66 29.48 -20.47
C SER A 116 0.87 28.26 -19.97
N CYS A 117 -0.37 28.46 -19.49
CA CYS A 117 -1.27 27.38 -19.10
C CYS A 117 -1.64 26.49 -20.29
N VAL A 118 -1.90 27.07 -21.46
CA VAL A 118 -2.19 26.30 -22.69
C VAL A 118 -0.98 25.48 -23.11
N VAL A 119 0.23 26.04 -23.08
CA VAL A 119 1.46 25.30 -23.39
C VAL A 119 1.69 24.16 -22.40
N CYS A 120 1.49 24.40 -21.09
CA CYS A 120 1.59 23.34 -20.08
C CYS A 120 0.55 22.24 -20.30
N LEU A 121 -0.70 22.61 -20.60
CA LEU A 121 -1.77 21.65 -20.89
C LEU A 121 -1.46 20.83 -22.14
N LEU A 122 -0.99 21.46 -23.22
CA LEU A 122 -0.56 20.76 -24.44
C LEU A 122 0.63 19.85 -24.18
N GLY A 123 1.58 20.26 -23.34
CA GLY A 123 2.69 19.42 -22.91
C GLY A 123 2.22 18.20 -22.12
N LEU A 124 1.25 18.38 -21.22
CA LEU A 124 0.63 17.29 -20.47
C LEU A 124 -0.12 16.34 -21.40
N LEU A 125 -0.94 16.86 -22.32
CA LEU A 125 -1.67 16.05 -23.30
C LEU A 125 -0.72 15.32 -24.26
N ALA A 126 0.38 15.93 -24.66
CA ALA A 126 1.40 15.27 -25.48
C ALA A 126 2.12 14.17 -24.70
N TYR A 127 2.46 14.42 -23.43
CA TYR A 127 3.01 13.40 -22.55
C TYR A 127 2.03 12.24 -22.35
N ASP A 128 0.75 12.53 -22.10
CA ASP A 128 -0.31 11.54 -21.93
C ASP A 128 -0.46 10.68 -23.20
N ALA A 129 -0.60 11.33 -24.36
CA ALA A 129 -0.73 10.66 -25.65
C ALA A 129 0.49 9.80 -26.03
N THR A 130 1.69 10.17 -25.58
CA THR A 130 2.92 9.41 -25.85
C THR A 130 3.21 8.34 -24.80
N THR A 131 2.68 8.49 -23.59
CA THR A 131 2.84 7.53 -22.50
C THR A 131 1.93 6.31 -22.71
N TYR A 132 0.70 6.53 -23.17
CA TYR A 132 -0.25 5.46 -23.49
C TYR A 132 -0.15 5.06 -24.97
N SER A 133 1.02 4.62 -25.40
CA SER A 133 1.13 3.90 -26.67
C SER A 133 0.66 2.47 -26.44
N GLU A 134 -0.51 2.11 -26.99
CA GLU A 134 -0.93 0.72 -27.08
C GLU A 134 0.13 -0.08 -27.84
N ARG A 135 0.94 -0.85 -27.11
CA ARG A 135 1.76 -1.89 -27.74
C ARG A 135 0.76 -2.85 -28.37
N ASN A 136 0.71 -2.90 -29.70
CA ASN A 136 -0.11 -3.85 -30.43
C ASN A 136 0.42 -5.27 -30.19
N ILE A 137 -0.05 -5.93 -29.13
CA ILE A 137 0.32 -7.31 -28.79
C ILE A 137 -0.53 -8.26 -29.64
N LYS A 138 -0.19 -8.39 -30.93
CA LYS A 138 -0.98 -9.22 -31.86
C LYS A 138 -0.67 -10.72 -31.79
N ARG A 139 0.40 -11.13 -31.09
CA ARG A 139 0.80 -12.54 -30.89
C ARG A 139 1.56 -12.68 -29.56
N VAL A 140 0.89 -13.07 -28.49
CA VAL A 140 1.55 -13.57 -27.27
C VAL A 140 1.78 -15.07 -27.46
N PRO A 141 3.02 -15.56 -27.44
CA PRO A 141 3.26 -16.99 -27.45
C PRO A 141 2.78 -17.58 -26.12
N VAL A 142 1.94 -18.61 -26.17
CA VAL A 142 1.44 -19.32 -24.99
C VAL A 142 1.60 -20.81 -25.23
N GLN A 143 2.15 -21.52 -24.26
CA GLN A 143 2.31 -22.97 -24.33
C GLN A 143 0.92 -23.64 -24.36
N PRO A 144 0.62 -24.53 -25.33
CA PRO A 144 -0.72 -25.12 -25.45
C PRO A 144 -1.16 -25.90 -24.20
N LEU A 145 -0.21 -26.52 -23.48
CA LEU A 145 -0.44 -27.24 -22.23
C LEU A 145 -0.77 -26.31 -21.05
N ALA A 146 -0.41 -25.02 -21.11
CA ALA A 146 -0.86 -24.06 -20.10
C ALA A 146 -2.36 -23.76 -20.21
N LEU A 147 -2.93 -23.89 -21.41
CA LEU A 147 -4.36 -23.71 -21.67
C LEU A 147 -5.16 -25.02 -21.55
N ASN A 148 -4.52 -26.13 -21.90
CA ASN A 148 -5.10 -27.48 -21.83
C ASN A 148 -4.18 -28.41 -21.02
N PRO A 149 -4.13 -28.23 -19.69
CA PRO A 149 -3.26 -29.03 -18.83
C PRO A 149 -3.64 -30.50 -18.85
N THR A 150 -2.63 -31.35 -18.68
CA THR A 150 -2.80 -32.78 -18.47
C THR A 150 -3.53 -33.03 -17.15
N ARG A 151 -4.13 -34.20 -16.99
CA ARG A 151 -4.74 -34.62 -15.71
C ARG A 151 -3.89 -35.70 -15.05
N GLY A 152 -3.87 -35.69 -13.72
CA GLY A 152 -3.18 -36.70 -12.93
C GLY A 152 -3.34 -36.44 -11.43
N GLY A 153 -2.45 -37.03 -10.64
CA GLY A 153 -2.52 -36.97 -9.18
C GLY A 153 -3.62 -37.84 -8.57
N PRO A 154 -3.69 -37.90 -7.23
CA PRO A 154 -4.62 -38.78 -6.53
C PRO A 154 -6.09 -38.55 -6.88
N LYS A 155 -6.46 -37.31 -7.19
CA LYS A 155 -7.84 -36.89 -7.52
C LYS A 155 -8.08 -36.72 -9.03
N ASN A 156 -7.13 -37.09 -9.89
CA ASN A 156 -7.21 -36.93 -11.36
C ASN A 156 -7.59 -35.50 -11.80
N LEU A 157 -6.97 -34.50 -11.18
CA LEU A 157 -7.17 -33.09 -11.46
C LEU A 157 -6.21 -32.60 -12.54
N LYS A 158 -6.52 -31.45 -13.14
CA LYS A 158 -5.60 -30.76 -14.07
C LYS A 158 -4.29 -30.43 -13.35
N ILE A 159 -3.14 -30.62 -14.01
CA ILE A 159 -1.82 -30.30 -13.48
C ILE A 159 -1.24 -29.11 -14.24
N ALA A 160 -0.96 -28.02 -13.52
CA ALA A 160 -0.36 -26.80 -14.05
C ALA A 160 1.17 -26.96 -14.18
N ASP A 161 1.59 -27.84 -15.09
CA ASP A 161 3.02 -28.01 -15.41
C ASP A 161 3.61 -26.73 -16.02
N TYR A 162 2.83 -26.07 -16.87
CA TYR A 162 3.12 -24.79 -17.49
C TYR A 162 2.10 -23.73 -17.05
N LEU A 163 2.56 -22.51 -16.86
CA LEU A 163 1.74 -21.36 -16.50
C LEU A 163 1.50 -20.47 -17.72
N VAL A 164 0.36 -19.79 -17.73
CA VAL A 164 -0.09 -18.99 -18.88
C VAL A 164 0.94 -17.91 -19.29
N GLY A 165 1.64 -17.34 -18.31
CA GLY A 165 2.62 -16.27 -18.55
C GLY A 165 4.07 -16.75 -18.71
N ASP A 166 4.34 -18.05 -18.80
CA ASP A 166 5.71 -18.60 -18.87
C ASP A 166 6.49 -18.08 -20.10
N HIS A 167 5.79 -17.77 -21.19
CA HIS A 167 6.39 -17.31 -22.46
C HIS A 167 6.08 -15.83 -22.77
N ASP A 168 5.57 -15.06 -21.81
CA ASP A 168 5.25 -13.64 -22.03
C ASP A 168 6.50 -12.80 -22.35
N ASP A 169 7.66 -13.17 -21.78
CA ASP A 169 8.94 -12.48 -21.93
C ASP A 169 10.10 -13.49 -21.97
N PRO A 170 11.16 -13.27 -22.79
CA PRO A 170 12.33 -14.13 -22.85
C PRO A 170 13.03 -14.38 -21.51
N GLU A 171 12.87 -13.49 -20.53
CA GLU A 171 13.38 -13.70 -19.19
C GLU A 171 12.56 -14.70 -18.39
N PHE A 172 11.23 -14.75 -18.57
CA PHE A 172 10.37 -15.77 -17.94
C PHE A 172 10.66 -17.15 -18.52
N GLU A 173 10.85 -17.24 -19.83
CA GLU A 173 11.14 -18.51 -20.51
C GLU A 173 12.42 -19.18 -19.99
N LYS A 174 13.45 -18.38 -19.66
CA LYS A 174 14.70 -18.89 -19.03
C LYS A 174 14.49 -19.47 -17.64
N LEU A 175 13.43 -19.05 -16.94
CA LEU A 175 13.12 -19.51 -15.59
C LEU A 175 12.31 -20.81 -15.60
N CYS A 176 11.61 -21.14 -16.68
CA CYS A 176 10.82 -22.36 -16.78
C CYS A 176 11.63 -23.65 -16.55
N ASP A 177 12.92 -23.64 -16.89
CA ASP A 177 13.85 -24.77 -16.68
C ASP A 177 14.47 -24.81 -15.27
N LYS A 178 14.19 -23.81 -14.42
CA LYS A 178 14.69 -23.73 -13.05
C LYS A 178 13.81 -24.55 -12.10
N PRO A 179 14.34 -24.96 -10.92
CA PRO A 179 13.53 -25.64 -9.92
C PRO A 179 12.30 -24.82 -9.53
N LYS A 180 11.13 -25.45 -9.46
CA LYS A 180 9.85 -24.80 -9.19
C LYS A 180 9.68 -24.55 -7.69
N LEU A 181 9.67 -23.28 -7.31
CA LEU A 181 9.45 -22.83 -5.93
C LEU A 181 7.99 -22.35 -5.79
N VAL A 182 7.18 -23.15 -5.10
CA VAL A 182 5.80 -22.78 -4.76
C VAL A 182 5.76 -22.17 -3.37
N ILE A 183 5.22 -20.96 -3.27
CA ILE A 183 5.01 -20.23 -2.03
C ILE A 183 3.50 -20.13 -1.80
N ILE A 184 3.01 -20.65 -0.68
CA ILE A 184 1.60 -20.56 -0.29
C ILE A 184 1.44 -19.46 0.76
N GLY A 185 0.52 -18.53 0.52
CA GLY A 185 0.24 -17.38 1.36
C GLY A 185 1.01 -16.13 0.91
N GLY A 186 0.35 -14.97 0.94
CA GLY A 186 0.91 -13.68 0.48
C GLY A 186 1.24 -12.71 1.62
N GLY A 187 1.51 -13.21 2.82
CA GLY A 187 1.78 -12.39 4.00
C GLY A 187 3.27 -12.07 4.21
N TRP A 188 3.60 -11.66 5.44
CA TRP A 188 4.97 -11.32 5.86
C TRP A 188 6.02 -12.38 5.53
N GLY A 189 5.70 -13.67 5.68
CA GLY A 189 6.63 -14.76 5.37
C GLY A 189 7.01 -14.81 3.89
N ALA A 190 6.02 -14.75 3.00
CA ALA A 190 6.25 -14.69 1.56
C ALA A 190 6.98 -13.40 1.15
N MET A 191 6.60 -12.26 1.72
CA MET A 191 7.26 -10.98 1.43
C MET A 191 8.74 -10.98 1.86
N GLY A 192 9.06 -11.51 3.03
CA GLY A 192 10.44 -11.66 3.49
C GLY A 192 11.26 -12.59 2.59
N LEU A 193 10.67 -13.72 2.17
CA LEU A 193 11.32 -14.65 1.25
C LEU A 193 11.57 -14.03 -0.12
N ILE A 194 10.54 -13.47 -0.75
CA ILE A 194 10.64 -12.88 -2.10
C ILE A 194 11.67 -11.75 -2.14
N ASN A 195 11.76 -10.92 -1.10
CA ASN A 195 12.74 -9.83 -1.03
C ASN A 195 14.19 -10.31 -0.81
N SER A 196 14.40 -11.53 -0.33
CA SER A 196 15.73 -12.11 -0.10
C SER A 196 16.13 -13.17 -1.12
N LEU A 197 15.23 -13.50 -2.05
CA LEU A 197 15.46 -14.51 -3.07
C LEU A 197 16.46 -14.00 -4.11
N GLU A 198 17.45 -14.81 -4.43
CA GLU A 198 18.36 -14.53 -5.55
C GLU A 198 17.61 -14.59 -6.88
N LEU A 199 17.82 -13.57 -7.71
CA LEU A 199 17.22 -13.51 -9.04
C LEU A 199 17.65 -14.72 -9.87
N ASP A 200 16.75 -15.16 -10.75
CA ASP A 200 16.96 -16.24 -11.72
C ASP A 200 17.30 -17.64 -11.16
N SER A 201 17.12 -17.85 -9.85
CA SER A 201 17.43 -19.12 -9.18
C SER A 201 16.30 -20.14 -9.24
N TYR A 202 15.04 -19.69 -9.32
CA TYR A 202 13.85 -20.55 -9.23
C TYR A 202 12.76 -20.08 -10.20
N HIS A 203 11.91 -21.01 -10.64
CA HIS A 203 10.60 -20.71 -11.23
C HIS A 203 9.60 -20.48 -10.08
N VAL A 204 9.32 -19.22 -9.76
CA VAL A 204 8.56 -18.86 -8.56
C VAL A 204 7.06 -18.81 -8.85
N VAL A 205 6.27 -19.50 -8.04
CA VAL A 205 4.80 -19.44 -8.07
C VAL A 205 4.27 -19.07 -6.69
N LEU A 206 3.64 -17.91 -6.57
CA LEU A 206 2.97 -17.46 -5.36
C LEU A 206 1.47 -17.74 -5.45
N ILE A 207 0.93 -18.44 -4.46
CA ILE A 207 -0.48 -18.84 -4.38
C ILE A 207 -1.09 -18.20 -3.14
N ALA A 208 -2.04 -17.29 -3.33
CA ALA A 208 -2.76 -16.68 -2.22
C ALA A 208 -4.18 -16.27 -2.67
N PRO A 209 -5.19 -16.32 -1.78
CA PRO A 209 -6.55 -15.92 -2.14
C PRO A 209 -6.72 -14.39 -2.26
N GLU A 210 -5.89 -13.64 -1.53
CA GLU A 210 -5.86 -12.18 -1.55
C GLU A 210 -4.78 -11.69 -2.51
N ASN A 211 -5.08 -10.63 -3.27
CA ASN A 211 -4.18 -10.08 -4.30
C ASN A 211 -3.24 -8.98 -3.77
N TYR A 212 -3.18 -8.80 -2.46
CA TYR A 212 -2.31 -7.85 -1.78
C TYR A 212 -1.66 -8.48 -0.54
N ASN A 213 -0.47 -7.99 -0.19
CA ASN A 213 0.11 -8.19 1.13
C ASN A 213 -0.39 -7.07 2.07
N LEU A 214 -0.71 -7.41 3.31
CA LEU A 214 -1.21 -6.48 4.32
C LEU A 214 -0.12 -6.14 5.37
N PHE A 215 0.14 -4.85 5.59
CA PHE A 215 0.93 -4.36 6.71
C PHE A 215 0.11 -4.37 8.00
N THR A 216 -0.02 -5.55 8.59
CA THR A 216 -0.85 -5.82 9.78
C THR A 216 -0.62 -4.89 10.99
N PRO A 217 0.59 -4.35 11.27
CA PRO A 217 0.79 -3.50 12.44
C PRO A 217 -0.03 -2.20 12.46
N LEU A 218 -0.45 -1.68 11.30
CA LEU A 218 -1.26 -0.45 11.23
C LEU A 218 -2.76 -0.71 11.13
N LEU A 219 -3.18 -1.98 11.19
CA LEU A 219 -4.59 -2.33 11.04
C LEU A 219 -5.50 -1.72 12.13
N PRO A 220 -5.09 -1.61 13.40
CA PRO A 220 -5.85 -0.86 14.41
C PRO A 220 -6.12 0.59 13.98
N SER A 221 -5.09 1.31 13.56
CA SER A 221 -5.18 2.70 13.08
C SER A 221 -6.05 2.84 11.81
N ALA A 222 -6.02 1.84 10.92
CA ALA A 222 -6.86 1.83 9.73
C ALA A 222 -8.36 1.65 10.06
N THR A 223 -8.66 0.96 11.16
CA THR A 223 -10.04 0.73 11.62
C THR A 223 -10.73 2.04 11.99
N VAL A 224 -10.01 2.98 12.59
CA VAL A 224 -10.59 4.27 12.99
C VAL A 224 -10.40 5.36 11.94
N GLY A 225 -9.49 5.15 10.99
CA GLY A 225 -9.24 6.08 9.88
C GLY A 225 -8.07 7.02 10.08
N THR A 226 -7.26 6.83 11.12
CA THR A 226 -5.97 7.51 11.32
C THR A 226 -5.05 7.30 10.12
N VAL A 227 -5.12 6.12 9.52
CA VAL A 227 -4.49 5.80 8.24
C VAL A 227 -5.50 5.17 7.29
N GLU A 228 -5.32 5.39 6.00
CA GLU A 228 -6.23 4.85 4.99
C GLU A 228 -5.77 3.46 4.53
N THR A 229 -6.71 2.54 4.29
CA THR A 229 -6.46 1.11 4.04
C THR A 229 -5.54 0.85 2.84
N ARG A 230 -5.57 1.69 1.80
CA ARG A 230 -4.67 1.63 0.63
C ARG A 230 -3.21 1.84 1.02
N SER A 231 -2.96 2.54 2.13
CA SER A 231 -1.61 2.79 2.64
C SER A 231 -1.00 1.57 3.34
N LEU A 232 -1.82 0.55 3.65
CA LEU A 232 -1.40 -0.67 4.33
C LEU A 232 -1.16 -1.82 3.36
N ILE A 233 -1.48 -1.67 2.08
CA ILE A 233 -1.42 -2.76 1.09
C ILE A 233 -0.34 -2.55 0.05
N GLU A 234 0.25 -3.67 -0.36
CA GLU A 234 1.09 -3.73 -1.56
C GLU A 234 0.59 -4.87 -2.46
N PRO A 235 0.30 -4.62 -3.75
CA PRO A 235 -0.18 -5.66 -4.66
C PRO A 235 0.82 -6.82 -4.80
N LEU A 236 0.34 -8.07 -4.67
CA LEU A 236 1.20 -9.25 -4.77
C LEU A 236 1.82 -9.41 -6.16
N ARG A 237 1.10 -9.00 -7.21
CA ARG A 237 1.66 -8.99 -8.58
C ARG A 237 2.91 -8.13 -8.68
N LYS A 238 2.92 -6.96 -8.01
CA LYS A 238 4.08 -6.05 -7.98
C LYS A 238 5.23 -6.63 -7.16
N LEU A 239 4.93 -7.35 -6.08
CA LEU A 239 5.93 -8.03 -5.26
C LEU A 239 6.61 -9.17 -6.04
N VAL A 240 5.83 -10.05 -6.66
CA VAL A 240 6.32 -11.23 -7.38
C VAL A 240 7.03 -10.85 -8.69
N ALA A 241 6.63 -9.75 -9.34
CA ALA A 241 7.32 -9.23 -10.51
C ALA A 241 8.81 -8.92 -10.27
N ARG A 242 9.21 -8.62 -9.01
CA ARG A 242 10.61 -8.37 -8.64
C ARG A 242 11.50 -9.59 -8.86
N VAL A 243 10.93 -10.79 -8.75
CA VAL A 243 11.61 -12.08 -8.96
C VAL A 243 11.13 -12.78 -10.24
N LYS A 244 10.43 -12.05 -11.12
CA LYS A 244 9.87 -12.58 -12.38
C LYS A 244 9.05 -13.87 -12.18
N GLY A 245 8.30 -13.93 -11.07
CA GLY A 245 7.47 -15.08 -10.76
C GLY A 245 6.02 -14.93 -11.23
N HIS A 246 5.23 -15.96 -10.97
CA HIS A 246 3.81 -15.99 -11.24
C HIS A 246 3.00 -15.86 -9.96
N TYR A 247 1.87 -15.16 -10.05
CA TYR A 247 0.91 -15.06 -8.95
C TYR A 247 -0.42 -15.70 -9.38
N LEU A 248 -0.88 -16.65 -8.58
CA LEU A 248 -2.17 -17.33 -8.71
C LEU A 248 -3.09 -16.88 -7.57
N GLN A 249 -4.19 -16.21 -7.94
CA GLN A 249 -5.21 -15.84 -6.97
C GLN A 249 -6.11 -17.04 -6.67
N ALA A 250 -5.74 -17.80 -5.65
CA ALA A 250 -6.39 -19.07 -5.34
C ALA A 250 -6.11 -19.53 -3.90
N PHE A 251 -6.94 -20.46 -3.41
CA PHE A 251 -6.75 -21.16 -2.15
C PHE A 251 -5.91 -22.42 -2.38
N ALA A 252 -4.90 -22.65 -1.53
CA ALA A 252 -4.29 -23.97 -1.41
C ALA A 252 -5.16 -24.81 -0.47
N VAL A 253 -5.68 -25.92 -1.00
CA VAL A 253 -6.64 -26.80 -0.31
C VAL A 253 -5.92 -27.95 0.39
N ASP A 254 -4.94 -28.55 -0.29
CA ASP A 254 -4.23 -29.73 0.17
C ASP A 254 -2.81 -29.77 -0.39
N VAL A 255 -1.94 -30.57 0.22
CA VAL A 255 -0.56 -30.78 -0.25
C VAL A 255 -0.26 -32.26 -0.29
N ASP A 256 -0.01 -32.77 -1.50
CA ASP A 256 0.54 -34.10 -1.70
C ASP A 256 2.08 -34.01 -1.65
N PHE A 257 2.67 -34.65 -0.65
CA PHE A 257 4.13 -34.73 -0.49
C PHE A 257 4.78 -35.89 -1.26
N GLY A 258 4.01 -36.90 -1.64
CA GLY A 258 4.49 -38.06 -2.40
C GLY A 258 4.73 -37.71 -3.86
N GLU A 259 3.73 -37.09 -4.49
CA GLU A 259 3.81 -36.63 -5.89
C GLU A 259 4.29 -35.17 -6.03
N ARG A 260 4.49 -34.48 -4.91
CA ARG A 260 4.89 -33.06 -4.84
C ARG A 260 3.94 -32.15 -5.60
N LEU A 261 2.66 -32.25 -5.28
CA LEU A 261 1.59 -31.46 -5.87
C LEU A 261 0.88 -30.64 -4.78
N VAL A 262 0.63 -29.35 -5.04
CA VAL A 262 -0.28 -28.53 -4.22
C VAL A 262 -1.63 -28.51 -4.90
N GLU A 263 -2.69 -28.92 -4.20
CA GLU A 263 -4.06 -28.75 -4.68
C GLU A 263 -4.50 -27.31 -4.48
N VAL A 264 -4.97 -26.70 -5.55
CA VAL A 264 -5.31 -25.29 -5.62
C VAL A 264 -6.71 -25.15 -6.18
N LYS A 265 -7.50 -24.25 -5.59
CA LYS A 265 -8.84 -23.92 -6.06
C LYS A 265 -8.99 -22.40 -6.20
N GLY A 266 -9.54 -21.96 -7.32
CA GLY A 266 -9.88 -20.55 -7.52
C GLY A 266 -10.91 -20.03 -6.51
N ARG A 267 -11.18 -18.73 -6.57
CA ARG A 267 -12.04 -18.04 -5.59
C ARG A 267 -13.52 -18.29 -5.84
N GLU A 268 -13.90 -18.59 -7.08
CA GLU A 268 -15.30 -18.83 -7.43
C GLU A 268 -15.72 -20.24 -7.01
N LYS A 269 -16.99 -20.39 -6.65
CA LYS A 269 -17.52 -21.66 -6.15
C LYS A 269 -17.38 -22.78 -7.18
N ASP A 270 -17.59 -22.44 -8.44
CA ASP A 270 -17.62 -23.34 -9.60
C ASP A 270 -16.23 -23.55 -10.23
N ASP A 271 -15.18 -22.90 -9.70
CA ASP A 271 -13.81 -23.12 -10.17
C ASP A 271 -13.40 -24.58 -9.93
N GLU A 272 -12.96 -25.25 -11.00
CA GLU A 272 -12.41 -26.60 -10.91
C GLU A 272 -11.05 -26.56 -10.19
N PRO A 273 -10.82 -27.40 -9.16
CA PRO A 273 -9.51 -27.49 -8.53
C PRO A 273 -8.48 -28.10 -9.48
N PHE A 274 -7.23 -27.70 -9.31
CA PHE A 274 -6.10 -28.14 -10.10
C PHE A 274 -4.85 -28.27 -9.23
N TYR A 275 -3.87 -29.04 -9.69
CA TYR A 275 -2.59 -29.22 -9.03
C TYR A 275 -1.55 -28.26 -9.56
N VAL A 276 -0.71 -27.74 -8.67
CA VAL A 276 0.52 -27.03 -9.01
C VAL A 276 1.70 -27.88 -8.52
N PRO A 277 2.54 -28.41 -9.42
CA PRO A 277 3.71 -29.18 -9.02
C PRO A 277 4.76 -28.28 -8.36
N TYR A 278 5.61 -28.86 -7.50
CA TYR A 278 6.69 -28.13 -6.85
C TYR A 278 7.95 -28.97 -6.66
N ASP A 279 9.10 -28.31 -6.71
CA ASP A 279 10.37 -28.88 -6.22
C ASP A 279 10.66 -28.44 -4.79
N LYS A 280 10.28 -27.19 -4.48
CA LYS A 280 10.39 -26.59 -3.16
C LYS A 280 9.05 -25.95 -2.81
N LEU A 281 8.59 -26.22 -1.59
CA LEU A 281 7.34 -25.69 -1.06
C LEU A 281 7.63 -24.83 0.17
N VAL A 282 7.09 -23.62 0.18
CA VAL A 282 7.10 -22.73 1.35
C VAL A 282 5.67 -22.47 1.78
N VAL A 283 5.35 -22.86 3.01
CA VAL A 283 4.02 -22.64 3.60
C VAL A 283 4.07 -21.40 4.50
N SER A 284 3.40 -20.34 4.08
CA SER A 284 3.36 -19.03 4.74
C SER A 284 1.94 -18.45 4.83
N VAL A 285 0.95 -19.32 5.01
CA VAL A 285 -0.49 -18.98 5.07
C VAL A 285 -0.92 -18.17 6.30
N GLY A 286 -0.04 -18.03 7.29
CA GLY A 286 -0.34 -17.34 8.54
C GLY A 286 -1.23 -18.17 9.46
N SER A 287 -2.14 -17.50 10.17
CA SER A 287 -2.99 -18.10 11.21
C SER A 287 -4.36 -17.43 11.22
N VAL A 288 -5.39 -18.17 11.60
CA VAL A 288 -6.75 -17.65 11.82
C VAL A 288 -7.00 -17.27 13.28
N SER A 289 -7.99 -16.43 13.53
CA SER A 289 -8.43 -16.09 14.89
C SER A 289 -9.02 -17.33 15.57
N ASN A 290 -8.69 -17.53 16.85
CA ASN A 290 -9.19 -18.65 17.64
C ASN A 290 -10.16 -18.15 18.72
N ALA A 291 -11.35 -18.72 18.77
CA ALA A 291 -12.35 -18.42 19.81
C ALA A 291 -12.06 -19.14 21.14
N HIS A 292 -11.07 -20.05 21.20
CA HIS A 292 -10.68 -20.80 22.39
C HIS A 292 -11.85 -21.53 23.09
N GLY A 293 -12.88 -21.90 22.33
CA GLY A 293 -14.08 -22.57 22.86
C GLY A 293 -15.04 -21.65 23.63
N VAL A 294 -14.78 -20.34 23.71
CA VAL A 294 -15.65 -19.38 24.41
C VAL A 294 -16.93 -19.17 23.58
N PRO A 295 -18.12 -19.54 24.12
CA PRO A 295 -19.38 -19.33 23.43
C PRO A 295 -19.60 -17.85 23.16
N GLY A 296 -20.03 -17.52 21.95
CA GLY A 296 -20.37 -16.15 21.57
C GLY A 296 -19.25 -15.34 20.93
N LEU A 297 -17.96 -15.69 21.11
CA LEU A 297 -16.86 -15.00 20.41
C LEU A 297 -16.96 -15.10 18.89
N LYS A 298 -17.63 -16.14 18.37
CA LYS A 298 -17.95 -16.27 16.93
C LYS A 298 -18.82 -15.14 16.37
N TYR A 299 -19.51 -14.38 17.24
CA TYR A 299 -20.32 -13.22 16.86
C TYR A 299 -19.58 -11.88 17.01
N SER A 300 -18.37 -11.90 17.57
CA SER A 300 -17.53 -10.71 17.66
C SER A 300 -16.88 -10.39 16.30
N SER A 301 -16.59 -9.11 16.08
CA SER A 301 -15.75 -8.70 14.95
C SER A 301 -14.30 -9.11 15.20
N GLN A 302 -13.69 -9.73 14.19
CA GLN A 302 -12.25 -9.97 14.18
C GLN A 302 -11.51 -8.74 13.67
N LEU A 303 -10.19 -8.66 13.87
CA LEU A 303 -9.34 -7.62 13.32
C LEU A 303 -8.07 -8.24 12.72
N LYS A 304 -8.21 -8.86 11.55
CA LYS A 304 -7.15 -9.57 10.82
C LYS A 304 -6.98 -9.11 9.37
N THR A 305 -8.07 -8.66 8.76
CA THR A 305 -8.13 -8.26 7.35
C THR A 305 -8.54 -6.79 7.20
N ILE A 306 -8.47 -6.26 5.98
CA ILE A 306 -8.96 -4.91 5.69
C ILE A 306 -10.48 -4.84 5.79
N ASP A 307 -11.16 -5.91 5.37
CA ASP A 307 -12.62 -5.97 5.43
C ASP A 307 -13.10 -6.00 6.88
N ASP A 308 -12.37 -6.67 7.77
CA ASP A 308 -12.59 -6.62 9.21
C ASP A 308 -12.53 -5.18 9.75
N ALA A 309 -11.46 -4.44 9.43
CA ALA A 309 -11.27 -3.05 9.85
C ALA A 309 -12.40 -2.14 9.33
N ARG A 310 -12.82 -2.34 8.08
CA ARG A 310 -13.94 -1.59 7.48
C ARG A 310 -15.27 -1.93 8.16
N GLU A 311 -15.52 -3.20 8.43
CA GLU A 311 -16.74 -3.65 9.11
C GLU A 311 -16.83 -3.10 10.53
N ILE A 312 -15.75 -3.15 11.30
CA ILE A 312 -15.68 -2.59 12.65
C ILE A 312 -15.99 -1.09 12.61
N ARG A 313 -15.34 -0.34 11.71
CA ARG A 313 -15.59 1.10 11.58
C ARG A 313 -17.05 1.39 11.29
N GLN A 314 -17.63 0.67 10.34
CA GLN A 314 -19.03 0.85 9.96
C GLN A 314 -19.97 0.55 11.13
N LYS A 315 -19.70 -0.49 11.93
CA LYS A 315 -20.47 -0.82 13.13
C LYS A 315 -20.39 0.29 14.17
N ILE A 316 -19.21 0.84 14.43
CA ILE A 316 -19.03 1.93 15.42
C ILE A 316 -19.84 3.17 15.00
N ILE A 317 -19.68 3.61 13.76
CA ILE A 317 -20.41 4.79 13.25
C ILE A 317 -21.92 4.53 13.24
N ASN A 318 -22.38 3.37 12.79
CA ASN A 318 -23.79 3.03 12.81
C ASN A 318 -24.38 3.01 14.23
N ASN A 319 -23.62 2.56 15.23
CA ASN A 319 -24.06 2.60 16.63
C ASN A 319 -24.21 4.04 17.13
N LEU A 320 -23.28 4.94 16.78
CA LEU A 320 -23.34 6.36 17.14
C LEU A 320 -24.54 7.07 16.47
N GLU A 321 -24.76 6.83 15.18
CA GLU A 321 -25.92 7.36 14.45
C GLU A 321 -27.23 6.88 15.08
N ARG A 322 -27.31 5.58 15.37
CA ARG A 322 -28.50 4.99 15.96
C ARG A 322 -28.74 5.52 17.38
N ALA A 323 -27.69 5.65 18.19
CA ALA A 323 -27.73 6.23 19.54
C ALA A 323 -28.25 7.68 19.57
N SER A 324 -28.12 8.40 18.45
CA SER A 324 -28.59 9.79 18.29
C SER A 324 -30.08 9.91 17.99
N LEU A 325 -30.76 8.81 17.68
CA LEU A 325 -32.18 8.83 17.33
C LEU A 325 -33.06 9.07 18.57
N PRO A 326 -34.14 9.86 18.45
CA PRO A 326 -35.01 10.20 19.58
C PRO A 326 -35.83 9.01 20.09
N SER A 327 -35.97 7.94 19.30
CA SER A 327 -36.71 6.73 19.67
C SER A 327 -35.92 5.76 20.55
N ILE A 328 -34.65 6.04 20.83
CA ILE A 328 -33.77 5.15 21.59
C ILE A 328 -33.80 5.51 23.07
N SER A 329 -34.08 4.50 23.91
CA SER A 329 -34.05 4.65 25.37
C SER A 329 -32.62 4.86 25.89
N GLN A 330 -32.49 5.35 27.11
CA GLN A 330 -31.17 5.57 27.71
C GLN A 330 -30.39 4.26 27.88
N GLU A 331 -31.06 3.18 28.26
CA GLU A 331 -30.44 1.85 28.46
C GLU A 331 -29.92 1.30 27.13
N GLU A 332 -30.71 1.41 26.07
CA GLU A 332 -30.31 0.95 24.73
C GLU A 332 -29.18 1.81 24.17
N ARG A 333 -29.19 3.11 24.43
CA ARG A 333 -28.11 4.02 24.02
C ARG A 333 -26.78 3.65 24.67
N LYS A 334 -26.76 3.43 26.00
CA LYS A 334 -25.58 2.92 26.71
C LYS A 334 -25.11 1.58 26.15
N ARG A 335 -26.03 0.67 25.82
CA ARG A 335 -25.70 -0.63 25.22
C ARG A 335 -25.05 -0.47 23.84
N LEU A 336 -25.53 0.44 23.00
CA LEU A 336 -24.97 0.72 21.68
C LEU A 336 -23.57 1.36 21.74
N LEU A 337 -23.32 2.17 22.77
CA LEU A 337 -22.07 2.91 22.98
C LEU A 337 -21.09 2.22 23.94
N SER A 338 -21.36 0.96 24.29
CA SER A 338 -20.47 0.10 25.06
C SER A 338 -19.62 -0.75 24.13
N PHE A 339 -18.33 -0.46 24.06
CA PHE A 339 -17.36 -1.17 23.23
C PHE A 339 -16.51 -2.11 24.07
N VAL A 340 -16.38 -3.37 23.63
CA VAL A 340 -15.60 -4.39 24.33
C VAL A 340 -14.51 -4.91 23.41
N VAL A 341 -13.25 -4.77 23.83
CA VAL A 341 -12.07 -5.26 23.15
C VAL A 341 -11.53 -6.49 23.88
N CYS A 342 -11.59 -7.64 23.21
CA CYS A 342 -11.14 -8.90 23.78
C CYS A 342 -9.66 -9.15 23.44
N GLY A 343 -8.79 -9.08 24.45
CA GLY A 343 -7.36 -9.38 24.37
C GLY A 343 -6.48 -8.15 24.61
N GLY A 344 -5.67 -8.20 25.66
CA GLY A 344 -4.70 -7.16 26.03
C GLY A 344 -3.33 -7.30 25.37
N GLY A 345 -3.25 -7.95 24.20
CA GLY A 345 -2.04 -7.93 23.37
C GLY A 345 -1.86 -6.58 22.65
N PRO A 346 -0.75 -6.38 21.92
CA PRO A 346 -0.47 -5.14 21.19
C PRO A 346 -1.65 -4.67 20.34
N THR A 347 -2.23 -5.57 19.53
CA THR A 347 -3.36 -5.24 18.65
C THR A 347 -4.59 -4.74 19.39
N GLY A 348 -4.95 -5.36 20.52
CA GLY A 348 -6.14 -4.95 21.29
C GLY A 348 -5.90 -3.65 22.05
N VAL A 349 -4.71 -3.46 22.60
CA VAL A 349 -4.32 -2.22 23.29
C VAL A 349 -4.24 -1.04 22.31
N GLU A 350 -3.62 -1.24 21.15
CA GLU A 350 -3.58 -0.21 20.09
C GLU A 350 -5.00 0.12 19.59
N PHE A 351 -5.82 -0.89 19.32
CA PHE A 351 -7.20 -0.66 18.86
C PHE A 351 -8.06 0.06 19.90
N ALA A 352 -7.98 -0.31 21.18
CA ALA A 352 -8.72 0.37 22.24
C ALA A 352 -8.31 1.85 22.38
N SER A 353 -7.01 2.13 22.23
CA SER A 353 -6.48 3.50 22.27
C SER A 353 -6.96 4.32 21.06
N GLU A 354 -6.79 3.79 19.86
CA GLU A 354 -7.23 4.43 18.61
C GLU A 354 -8.75 4.65 18.59
N LEU A 355 -9.53 3.71 19.14
CA LEU A 355 -10.98 3.84 19.30
C LEU A 355 -11.34 4.99 20.25
N TYR A 356 -10.64 5.08 21.39
CA TYR A 356 -10.82 6.17 22.34
C TYR A 356 -10.55 7.53 21.69
N ASP A 357 -9.41 7.65 20.99
CA ASP A 357 -9.00 8.87 20.31
C ASP A 357 -10.03 9.27 19.24
N MET A 358 -10.44 8.34 18.36
CA MET A 358 -11.47 8.60 17.34
C MET A 358 -12.77 9.10 17.95
N ILE A 359 -13.26 8.45 19.02
CA ILE A 359 -14.55 8.81 19.60
C ILE A 359 -14.49 10.18 20.28
N HIS A 360 -13.50 10.40 21.15
CA HIS A 360 -13.44 11.60 22.00
C HIS A 360 -12.82 12.81 21.30
N GLU A 361 -11.78 12.59 20.50
CA GLU A 361 -11.07 13.67 19.83
C GLU A 361 -11.73 14.08 18.52
N ASP A 362 -12.40 13.17 17.80
CA ASP A 362 -12.93 13.52 16.48
C ASP A 362 -14.45 13.46 16.41
N VAL A 363 -15.03 12.30 16.72
CA VAL A 363 -16.42 12.02 16.35
C VAL A 363 -17.41 12.74 17.25
N LEU A 364 -17.27 12.66 18.58
CA LEU A 364 -18.22 13.27 19.51
C LEU A 364 -18.34 14.80 19.41
N LYS A 365 -17.36 15.47 18.79
CA LYS A 365 -17.45 16.92 18.47
C LYS A 365 -18.64 17.26 17.57
N TYR A 366 -19.12 16.31 16.77
CA TYR A 366 -20.21 16.48 15.80
C TYR A 366 -21.52 15.82 16.24
N PHE A 367 -21.51 15.00 17.30
CA PHE A 367 -22.66 14.27 17.81
C PHE A 367 -23.33 15.00 18.98
N PRO A 368 -24.57 14.63 19.37
CA PRO A 368 -25.22 15.19 20.54
C PRO A 368 -24.36 15.04 21.80
N LYS A 369 -24.14 16.14 22.54
CA LYS A 369 -23.27 16.16 23.72
C LYS A 369 -23.61 15.11 24.78
N LEU A 370 -24.87 14.69 24.85
CA LEU A 370 -25.34 13.62 25.74
C LEU A 370 -24.57 12.31 25.54
N LEU A 371 -24.19 11.97 24.31
CA LEU A 371 -23.50 10.71 24.02
C LEU A 371 -22.13 10.63 24.69
N THR A 372 -21.47 11.77 24.94
CA THR A 372 -20.15 11.83 25.59
C THR A 372 -20.14 11.12 26.93
N ASN A 373 -21.23 11.20 27.69
CA ASN A 373 -21.31 10.60 29.02
C ASN A 373 -21.84 9.17 29.00
N GLU A 374 -22.12 8.62 27.81
CA GLU A 374 -22.71 7.30 27.63
C GLU A 374 -21.78 6.31 26.91
N VAL A 375 -20.67 6.80 26.34
CA VAL A 375 -19.62 5.95 25.77
C VAL A 375 -18.86 5.24 26.88
N SER A 376 -18.60 3.95 26.67
CA SER A 376 -17.72 3.14 27.52
C SER A 376 -16.86 2.23 26.67
N ILE A 377 -15.58 2.11 27.01
CA ILE A 377 -14.62 1.23 26.32
C ILE A 377 -14.01 0.31 27.37
N HIS A 378 -14.20 -0.99 27.19
CA HIS A 378 -13.67 -2.04 28.07
C HIS A 378 -12.65 -2.88 27.31
N LEU A 379 -11.50 -3.14 27.91
CA LEU A 379 -10.49 -4.08 27.42
C LEU A 379 -10.42 -5.27 28.38
N ILE A 380 -10.70 -6.47 27.87
CA ILE A 380 -10.70 -7.70 28.66
C ILE A 380 -9.43 -8.50 28.37
N GLN A 381 -8.69 -8.86 29.41
CA GLN A 381 -7.49 -9.68 29.31
C GLN A 381 -7.51 -10.79 30.36
N SER A 382 -7.20 -12.02 29.94
CA SER A 382 -7.22 -13.20 30.82
C SER A 382 -6.01 -13.32 31.75
N ARG A 383 -5.08 -12.37 31.71
CA ARG A 383 -3.87 -12.34 32.54
C ARG A 383 -3.93 -11.14 33.48
N ASP A 384 -2.98 -11.12 34.41
CA ASP A 384 -2.71 -10.08 35.38
C ASP A 384 -2.37 -8.72 34.78
N HIS A 385 -1.79 -8.69 33.56
CA HIS A 385 -1.41 -7.47 32.87
C HIS A 385 -1.74 -7.45 31.38
N ILE A 386 -1.95 -6.25 30.83
CA ILE A 386 -1.91 -6.01 29.38
C ILE A 386 -0.46 -5.97 28.88
N LEU A 387 -0.25 -6.16 27.59
CA LEU A 387 1.08 -6.15 26.95
C LEU A 387 2.06 -7.10 27.65
N ASN A 388 1.60 -8.27 28.07
CA ASN A 388 2.36 -9.22 28.91
C ASN A 388 3.60 -9.82 28.24
N THR A 389 3.90 -9.47 26.99
CA THR A 389 5.15 -9.77 26.28
C THR A 389 6.25 -8.72 26.52
N TYR A 390 5.90 -7.58 27.12
CA TYR A 390 6.81 -6.49 27.46
C TYR A 390 7.18 -6.54 28.94
N SER A 391 8.12 -5.68 29.36
CA SER A 391 8.46 -5.53 30.77
C SER A 391 7.26 -5.01 31.56
N GLU A 392 7.09 -5.48 32.80
CA GLU A 392 6.03 -5.06 33.72
C GLU A 392 5.87 -3.52 33.82
N LYS A 393 6.99 -2.77 33.81
CA LYS A 393 6.97 -1.29 33.81
C LYS A 393 6.19 -0.69 32.63
N ILE A 394 6.25 -1.32 31.45
CA ILE A 394 5.53 -0.89 30.25
C ILE A 394 4.04 -1.22 30.40
N SER A 395 3.71 -2.42 30.91
CA SER A 395 2.33 -2.82 31.20
C SER A 395 1.67 -1.88 32.20
N GLN A 396 2.31 -1.63 33.34
CA GLN A 396 1.82 -0.69 34.36
C GLN A 396 1.68 0.73 33.82
N TYR A 397 2.62 1.19 32.98
CA TYR A 397 2.50 2.50 32.34
C TYR A 397 1.27 2.57 31.43
N ALA A 398 1.03 1.53 30.63
CA ALA A 398 -0.11 1.44 29.73
C ALA A 398 -1.44 1.37 30.50
N GLU A 399 -1.54 0.56 31.55
CA GLU A 399 -2.72 0.45 32.43
C GLU A 399 -3.03 1.79 33.11
N ASN A 400 -2.01 2.48 33.63
CA ASN A 400 -2.17 3.83 34.19
C ASN A 400 -2.62 4.85 33.14
N ARG A 401 -2.18 4.70 31.88
CA ARG A 401 -2.63 5.57 30.78
C ARG A 401 -4.09 5.30 30.42
N PHE A 402 -4.51 4.03 30.43
CA PHE A 402 -5.89 3.59 30.15
C PHE A 402 -6.85 4.07 31.25
N SER A 403 -6.48 3.91 32.51
CA SER A 403 -7.24 4.41 33.65
C SER A 403 -7.50 5.92 33.56
N ARG A 404 -6.47 6.72 33.17
CA ARG A 404 -6.62 8.17 32.95
C ARG A 404 -7.47 8.52 31.72
N ALA A 405 -7.55 7.62 30.75
CA ALA A 405 -8.39 7.77 29.56
C ALA A 405 -9.78 7.16 29.76
N GLU A 406 -10.16 6.75 30.98
CA GLU A 406 -11.46 6.11 31.25
C GLU A 406 -11.70 4.85 30.40
N ILE A 407 -10.63 4.20 29.95
CA ILE A 407 -10.67 2.87 29.32
C ILE A 407 -10.57 1.84 30.44
N ASP A 408 -11.63 1.08 30.64
CA ASP A 408 -11.74 0.10 31.72
C ASP A 408 -11.01 -1.20 31.36
N THR A 409 -9.96 -1.54 32.11
CA THR A 409 -9.19 -2.78 31.92
C THR A 409 -9.68 -3.85 32.86
N ILE A 410 -10.34 -4.88 32.33
CA ILE A 410 -10.83 -6.04 33.07
C ILE A 410 -9.78 -7.15 32.97
N LEU A 411 -9.03 -7.32 34.06
CA LEU A 411 -7.95 -8.28 34.18
C LEU A 411 -8.42 -9.47 35.03
N SER A 412 -7.88 -10.66 34.79
CA SER A 412 -8.13 -11.79 35.70
C SER A 412 -7.22 -11.65 36.91
N GLU A 413 -7.81 -11.46 38.09
CA GLU A 413 -7.09 -11.59 39.35
C GLU A 413 -6.60 -13.03 39.49
N THR A 414 -5.31 -13.21 39.75
CA THR A 414 -4.69 -14.53 39.99
C THR A 414 -4.65 -14.82 41.47
#